data_AF-A3V1F2-F1
#
_entry.id   AF-A3V1F2-F1
#
_cell.length_a   1.000
_cell.length_b   1.000
_cell.length_c   1.000
_cell.angle_alpha   90.00
_cell.angle_beta   90.00
_cell.angle_gamma   90.00
#
_symmetry.space_group_name_H-M   'P 1'
#
loop_
_entity.id
_entity.type
_entity.pdbx_description
1 polymer ?
#
loop_
_entity_poly.entity_id
_entity_poly.type
_entity_poly.pdbx_seq_one_letter_code
_entity_poly.pdbx_strand_id
1 'polypeptide(L)'
;MSDANLSGAVPIRKSSLLEQSALVRKRHRTGTILRWLGFSAITLVLMFLAILLWSIVSRGVPALFQYQAQIELYYDPAVLNPDGGDVSAEEIGTINLRTGFERGIFTSSLRSTLENAGIDIEGTVSRRWTAEAIGALDAAGLTGASAIIAAAPTPADAARQLGQAGSAVRAAVAAMDGDDTNAAITARDAAAQALNDLGFAQAADRVASIDPSDSAALAETGYQAALTDAAGALRQPAQFDDAALSSIIFATNRRDVRDQLVDNPDLVGTTEKTGVPIDISVTRYLSGELSGVGTAQMPPGFDIGQLALVDAMVEADLISNSFRWHFFTNPYSQSGEITGIGPALMGSAYMMLVVLVFSLVFGVAASIYLEEFAPKNRFTNFIEINIANLAAVPSIVFGILGAAILFTLMDLGFGSSIRGTALLGGLVLSLMTLPTIVIATRAALKAVPPSIADAALGVGASKVQMVFHHKLPLAAPGILTGTIIGIAQALGETAPLLLIGLSVSTGAALLSSPFSGGLLEQAQSMPTVVYLLAQNQDAPVREGLAQSAILVMLVLLFALNILAIILRRKFERRW
;
A
#
# COMPACT_ATOMS: atom_id res chain seq x y z
N MET A 1 39.89 102.82 6.51
CA MET A 1 39.36 102.53 7.86
C MET A 1 37.96 101.97 7.64
N SER A 2 37.62 100.74 8.02
CA SER A 2 38.34 99.76 8.85
C SER A 2 37.95 98.31 8.48
N ASP A 3 38.80 97.37 8.87
CA ASP A 3 38.48 95.96 9.17
C ASP A 3 37.22 95.85 10.08
N ALA A 4 36.50 94.75 10.27
CA ALA A 4 36.29 93.45 9.60
C ALA A 4 34.93 92.92 10.15
N ASN A 5 34.45 91.67 10.07
CA ASN A 5 34.99 90.38 9.62
C ASN A 5 33.81 89.45 9.23
N LEU A 6 34.04 88.36 8.50
CA LEU A 6 33.05 87.29 8.28
C LEU A 6 33.63 85.94 8.71
N SER A 7 33.15 85.44 9.85
CA SER A 7 33.65 84.22 10.46
C SER A 7 33.17 82.95 9.76
N GLY A 8 34.11 82.03 9.51
CA GLY A 8 33.84 80.60 9.59
C GLY A 8 32.90 79.99 8.55
N ALA A 9 33.19 80.15 7.26
CA ALA A 9 32.71 79.19 6.27
C ALA A 9 33.38 77.83 6.52
N VAL A 10 32.68 76.93 7.23
CA VAL A 10 33.14 75.55 7.46
C VAL A 10 33.36 74.86 6.10
N PRO A 11 34.53 74.29 5.80
CA PRO A 11 34.76 73.63 4.53
C PRO A 11 33.86 72.39 4.44
N ILE A 12 32.88 72.44 3.54
CA ILE A 12 32.02 71.29 3.25
C ILE A 12 32.92 70.16 2.77
N ARG A 13 33.03 69.09 3.57
CA ARG A 13 33.83 67.91 3.26
C ARG A 13 33.29 67.32 1.96
N LYS A 14 34.07 67.40 0.87
CA LYS A 14 33.71 66.79 -0.41
C LYS A 14 33.75 65.27 -0.26
N SER A 15 32.61 64.67 0.07
CA SER A 15 32.42 63.21 0.01
C SER A 15 32.71 62.74 -1.41
N SER A 16 33.36 61.60 -1.56
CA SER A 16 33.75 61.09 -2.88
C SER A 16 32.52 60.82 -3.73
N LEU A 17 32.58 61.07 -5.04
CA LEU A 17 31.51 60.68 -5.99
C LEU A 17 31.28 59.16 -6.03
N LEU A 18 32.22 58.37 -5.51
CA LEU A 18 32.12 56.92 -5.35
C LEU A 18 31.52 56.49 -4.00
N GLU A 19 31.33 57.43 -3.07
CA GLU A 19 30.81 57.16 -1.72
C GLU A 19 29.28 57.05 -1.77
N GLN A 20 28.78 55.83 -1.88
CA GLN A 20 27.33 55.56 -1.97
C GLN A 20 26.57 56.19 -0.80
N SER A 21 25.65 57.11 -1.11
CA SER A 21 24.82 57.76 -0.11
C SER A 21 24.01 56.76 0.72
N ALA A 22 23.68 57.12 1.96
CA ALA A 22 22.94 56.25 2.87
C ALA A 22 21.58 55.77 2.29
N LEU A 23 20.94 56.59 1.45
CA LEU A 23 19.71 56.25 0.73
C LEU A 23 19.94 55.20 -0.37
N VAL A 24 21.03 55.32 -1.13
CA VAL A 24 21.44 54.31 -2.14
C VAL A 24 21.78 52.99 -1.44
N ARG A 25 22.54 53.02 -0.35
CA ARG A 25 22.86 51.83 0.45
C ARG A 25 21.60 51.18 1.04
N LYS A 26 20.62 51.97 1.52
CA LYS A 26 19.30 51.48 1.98
C LYS A 26 18.51 50.80 0.85
N ARG A 27 18.43 51.43 -0.34
CA ARG A 27 17.76 50.87 -1.52
C ARG A 27 18.40 49.55 -1.98
N HIS A 28 19.73 49.48 -2.05
CA HIS A 28 20.42 48.22 -2.37
C HIS A 28 20.16 47.15 -1.31
N ARG A 29 20.18 47.49 -0.01
CA ARG A 29 19.87 46.52 1.05
C ARG A 29 18.45 45.96 0.92
N THR A 30 17.44 46.78 0.66
CA THR A 30 16.07 46.31 0.42
C THR A 30 15.97 45.41 -0.82
N GLY A 31 16.61 45.79 -1.92
CA GLY A 31 16.64 44.97 -3.15
C GLY A 31 17.34 43.63 -2.97
N THR A 32 18.44 43.60 -2.20
CA THR A 32 19.16 42.36 -1.85
C THR A 32 18.32 41.48 -0.92
N ILE A 33 17.67 42.04 0.10
CA ILE A 33 16.75 41.30 0.99
C ILE A 33 15.61 40.66 0.18
N LEU A 34 14.97 41.41 -0.73
CA LEU A 34 13.87 40.86 -1.54
C LEU A 34 14.33 39.70 -2.44
N ARG A 35 15.52 39.80 -3.03
CA ARG A 35 16.12 38.70 -3.82
C ARG A 35 16.42 37.47 -2.98
N TRP A 36 16.98 37.65 -1.79
CA TRP A 36 17.23 36.55 -0.86
C TRP A 36 15.94 35.91 -0.36
N LEU A 37 14.91 36.69 -0.02
CA LEU A 37 13.59 36.15 0.34
C LEU A 37 12.99 35.32 -0.80
N GLY A 38 13.03 35.83 -2.04
CA GLY A 38 12.55 35.09 -3.21
C GLY A 38 13.34 33.81 -3.48
N PHE A 39 14.67 33.87 -3.41
CA PHE A 39 15.52 32.69 -3.57
C PHE A 39 15.27 31.64 -2.47
N SER A 40 15.28 32.05 -1.20
CA SER A 40 15.01 31.16 -0.06
C SER A 40 13.62 30.53 -0.14
N ALA A 41 12.59 31.27 -0.58
CA ALA A 41 11.25 30.72 -0.77
C ALA A 41 11.22 29.64 -1.87
N ILE A 42 11.88 29.87 -3.01
CA ILE A 42 11.99 28.87 -4.09
C ILE A 42 12.79 27.65 -3.61
N THR A 43 13.92 27.86 -2.92
CA THR A 43 14.74 26.77 -2.36
C THR A 43 13.95 25.95 -1.35
N LEU A 44 13.15 26.58 -0.48
CA LEU A 44 12.32 25.90 0.50
C LEU A 44 11.25 25.01 -0.17
N VAL A 45 10.56 25.53 -1.20
CA VAL A 45 9.56 24.76 -1.97
C VAL A 45 10.21 23.58 -2.70
N LEU A 46 11.36 23.80 -3.34
CA LEU A 46 12.10 22.72 -4.02
C LEU A 46 12.63 21.68 -3.03
N MET A 47 13.05 22.08 -1.83
CA MET A 47 13.46 21.17 -0.76
C MET A 47 12.30 20.29 -0.28
N PHE A 48 11.12 20.88 -0.02
CA PHE A 48 9.93 20.09 0.33
C PHE A 48 9.51 19.13 -0.79
N LEU A 49 9.53 19.59 -2.05
CA LEU A 49 9.26 18.73 -3.21
C LEU A 49 10.26 17.57 -3.29
N ALA A 50 11.55 17.82 -3.09
CA ALA A 50 12.59 16.80 -3.11
C ALA A 50 12.40 15.78 -1.97
N ILE A 51 12.05 16.22 -0.75
CA ILE A 51 11.76 15.35 0.39
C ILE A 51 10.53 14.46 0.11
N LEU A 52 9.46 15.04 -0.46
CA LEU A 52 8.25 14.30 -0.81
C LEU A 52 8.53 13.25 -1.91
N LEU A 53 9.20 13.64 -2.99
CA LEU A 53 9.59 12.72 -4.06
C LEU A 53 10.54 11.63 -3.56
N TRP A 54 11.50 11.96 -2.70
CA TRP A 54 12.38 10.98 -2.06
C TRP A 54 11.59 9.98 -1.23
N SER A 55 10.66 10.44 -0.38
CA SER A 55 9.79 9.57 0.44
C SER A 55 8.89 8.65 -0.40
N ILE A 56 8.33 9.19 -1.49
CA ILE A 56 7.51 8.44 -2.44
C ILE A 56 8.33 7.34 -3.12
N VAL A 57 9.54 7.64 -3.60
CA VAL A 57 10.41 6.65 -4.26
C VAL A 57 10.95 5.63 -3.25
N SER A 58 11.47 6.08 -2.10
CA SER A 58 12.17 5.22 -1.13
C SER A 58 11.25 4.23 -0.41
N ARG A 59 9.94 4.55 -0.27
CA ARG A 59 8.95 3.61 0.26
C ARG A 59 8.14 2.92 -0.84
N GLY A 60 7.85 3.61 -1.94
CA GLY A 60 7.00 3.09 -3.02
C GLY A 60 7.67 2.07 -3.94
N VAL A 61 9.00 2.14 -4.14
CA VAL A 61 9.70 1.13 -4.94
C VAL A 61 9.84 -0.20 -4.19
N PRO A 62 10.29 -0.25 -2.92
CA PRO A 62 10.37 -1.53 -2.18
C PRO A 62 9.03 -2.25 -2.05
N ALA A 63 7.93 -1.52 -1.88
CA ALA A 63 6.59 -2.12 -1.74
C ALA A 63 6.01 -2.73 -3.04
N LEU A 64 6.67 -2.51 -4.19
CA LEU A 64 6.41 -3.27 -5.43
C LEU A 64 7.11 -4.64 -5.43
N PHE A 65 7.88 -4.97 -4.39
CA PHE A 65 8.44 -6.30 -4.16
C PHE A 65 7.78 -6.94 -2.94
N GLN A 66 7.69 -8.27 -2.95
CA GLN A 66 7.08 -9.06 -1.88
C GLN A 66 7.76 -10.42 -1.80
N TYR A 67 7.83 -10.97 -0.60
CA TYR A 67 8.25 -12.35 -0.38
C TYR A 67 7.19 -13.33 -0.93
N GLN A 68 7.64 -14.28 -1.73
CA GLN A 68 6.82 -15.32 -2.33
C GLN A 68 7.49 -16.68 -2.10
N ALA A 69 6.70 -17.64 -1.64
CA ALA A 69 7.07 -19.05 -1.63
C ALA A 69 6.95 -19.58 -3.07
N GLN A 70 8.03 -20.13 -3.60
CA GLN A 70 8.05 -20.81 -4.89
C GLN A 70 7.49 -22.22 -4.69
N ILE A 71 6.28 -22.48 -5.19
CA ILE A 71 5.55 -23.73 -4.97
C ILE A 71 5.30 -24.42 -6.31
N GLU A 72 5.49 -25.73 -6.34
CA GLU A 72 5.05 -26.59 -7.44
C GLU A 72 3.57 -26.92 -7.24
N LEU A 73 2.69 -26.03 -7.71
CA LEU A 73 1.25 -26.14 -7.53
C LEU A 73 0.68 -27.25 -8.41
N TYR A 74 0.27 -28.35 -7.82
CA TYR A 74 -0.32 -29.49 -8.51
C TYR A 74 -1.86 -29.45 -8.44
N TYR A 75 -2.51 -29.43 -9.60
CA TYR A 75 -3.96 -29.36 -9.71
C TYR A 75 -4.60 -30.76 -9.59
N ASP A 76 -4.58 -31.35 -8.40
CA ASP A 76 -5.04 -32.72 -8.16
C ASP A 76 -6.51 -32.94 -8.61
N PRO A 77 -6.76 -33.79 -9.63
CA PRO A 77 -8.12 -34.08 -10.09
C PRO A 77 -9.01 -34.68 -8.99
N ALA A 78 -8.45 -35.46 -8.05
CA ALA A 78 -9.22 -36.10 -6.99
C ALA A 78 -9.73 -35.10 -5.92
N VAL A 79 -9.06 -33.96 -5.79
CA VAL A 79 -9.50 -32.83 -4.94
C VAL A 79 -10.61 -32.04 -5.63
N LEU A 80 -10.56 -31.95 -6.96
CA LEU A 80 -11.50 -31.15 -7.75
C LEU A 80 -12.78 -31.92 -8.12
N ASN A 81 -12.69 -33.23 -8.33
CA ASN A 81 -13.84 -34.14 -8.48
C ASN A 81 -13.63 -35.40 -7.62
N PRO A 82 -14.18 -35.43 -6.39
CA PRO A 82 -14.08 -36.59 -5.48
C PRO A 82 -14.81 -37.85 -5.97
N ASP A 83 -15.83 -37.68 -6.82
CA ASP A 83 -16.63 -38.79 -7.37
C ASP A 83 -15.95 -39.45 -8.60
N GLY A 84 -14.95 -38.78 -9.17
CA GLY A 84 -14.10 -39.25 -10.26
C GLY A 84 -14.68 -39.04 -11.66
N GLY A 85 -13.78 -38.92 -12.65
CA GLY A 85 -14.11 -38.62 -14.04
C GLY A 85 -13.36 -37.39 -14.55
N ASP A 86 -13.76 -36.90 -15.73
CA ASP A 86 -13.27 -35.62 -16.24
C ASP A 86 -13.82 -34.48 -15.36
N VAL A 87 -13.00 -33.46 -15.10
CA VAL A 87 -13.36 -32.34 -14.23
C VAL A 87 -13.89 -31.18 -15.08
N SER A 88 -15.17 -30.86 -14.95
CA SER A 88 -15.80 -29.79 -15.75
C SER A 88 -15.68 -28.40 -15.11
N ALA A 89 -15.71 -27.36 -15.94
CA ALA A 89 -15.68 -25.96 -15.49
C ALA A 89 -16.79 -25.62 -14.49
N GLU A 90 -17.98 -26.22 -14.64
CA GLU A 90 -19.11 -25.98 -13.73
C GLU A 90 -18.85 -26.59 -12.34
N GLU A 91 -18.32 -27.82 -12.28
CA GLU A 91 -17.93 -28.47 -11.02
C GLU A 91 -16.86 -27.65 -10.29
N ILE A 92 -15.79 -27.25 -10.99
CA ILE A 92 -14.68 -26.45 -10.43
C ILE A 92 -15.20 -25.16 -9.78
N GLY A 93 -16.17 -24.50 -10.41
CA GLY A 93 -16.80 -23.28 -9.89
C GLY A 93 -17.52 -23.46 -8.55
N THR A 94 -18.07 -24.66 -8.29
CA THR A 94 -18.83 -24.98 -7.06
C THR A 94 -17.99 -25.42 -5.88
N ILE A 95 -16.72 -25.80 -6.09
CA ILE A 95 -15.83 -26.30 -5.04
C ILE A 95 -15.65 -25.27 -3.91
N ASN A 96 -15.67 -25.77 -2.66
CA ASN A 96 -15.40 -24.95 -1.49
C ASN A 96 -13.93 -24.48 -1.47
N LEU A 97 -13.73 -23.17 -1.52
CA LEU A 97 -12.42 -22.51 -1.56
C LEU A 97 -11.48 -22.90 -0.41
N ARG A 98 -12.00 -23.22 0.79
CA ARG A 98 -11.18 -23.58 1.96
C ARG A 98 -10.77 -25.06 1.98
N THR A 99 -11.67 -25.97 1.63
CA THR A 99 -11.36 -27.41 1.67
C THR A 99 -10.72 -27.89 0.39
N GLY A 100 -11.25 -27.51 -0.78
CA GLY A 100 -10.70 -27.89 -2.07
C GLY A 100 -9.40 -27.14 -2.37
N PHE A 101 -9.46 -25.81 -2.50
CA PHE A 101 -8.30 -25.03 -2.96
C PHE A 101 -7.24 -24.80 -1.89
N GLU A 102 -7.57 -24.13 -0.77
CA GLU A 102 -6.59 -23.77 0.26
C GLU A 102 -5.90 -25.01 0.89
N ARG A 103 -6.68 -26.01 1.31
CA ARG A 103 -6.12 -27.25 1.87
C ARG A 103 -5.73 -28.25 0.79
N GLY A 104 -6.67 -28.63 -0.08
CA GLY A 104 -6.48 -29.70 -1.06
C GLY A 104 -5.51 -29.39 -2.20
N ILE A 105 -5.32 -28.12 -2.60
CA ILE A 105 -4.37 -27.73 -3.66
C ILE A 105 -3.15 -26.99 -3.09
N PHE A 106 -3.34 -25.89 -2.35
CA PHE A 106 -2.20 -25.07 -1.90
C PHE A 106 -1.39 -25.73 -0.79
N THR A 107 -2.03 -26.27 0.25
CA THR A 107 -1.31 -26.88 1.39
C THR A 107 -0.65 -28.21 1.00
N SER A 108 -1.33 -29.04 0.21
CA SER A 108 -0.77 -30.28 -0.35
C SER A 108 0.43 -30.01 -1.27
N SER A 109 0.35 -29.00 -2.15
CA SER A 109 1.45 -28.59 -3.02
C SER A 109 2.62 -28.00 -2.23
N LEU A 110 2.35 -27.21 -1.19
CA LEU A 110 3.39 -26.72 -0.28
C LEU A 110 4.10 -27.89 0.41
N ARG A 111 3.36 -28.84 0.97
CA ARG A 111 3.89 -30.07 1.58
C ARG A 111 4.79 -30.83 0.60
N SER A 112 4.29 -31.13 -0.59
CA SER A 112 5.04 -31.80 -1.67
C SER A 112 6.30 -31.03 -2.05
N THR A 113 6.22 -29.70 -2.18
CA THR A 113 7.39 -28.85 -2.49
C THR A 113 8.46 -28.94 -1.41
N LEU A 114 8.07 -28.91 -0.13
CA LEU A 114 8.99 -29.03 1.02
C LEU A 114 9.65 -30.42 1.07
N GLU A 115 8.86 -31.48 0.90
CA GLU A 115 9.33 -32.87 0.89
C GLU A 115 10.29 -33.12 -0.29
N ASN A 116 9.99 -32.59 -1.49
CA ASN A 116 10.86 -32.65 -2.66
C ASN A 116 12.15 -31.83 -2.49
N ALA A 117 12.13 -30.75 -1.69
CA ALA A 117 13.32 -30.00 -1.29
C ALA A 117 14.14 -30.69 -0.18
N GLY A 118 13.69 -31.84 0.33
CA GLY A 118 14.35 -32.59 1.41
C GLY A 118 14.08 -32.03 2.81
N ILE A 119 13.07 -31.18 2.98
CA ILE A 119 12.69 -30.60 4.27
C ILE A 119 11.75 -31.55 5.01
N ASP A 120 12.27 -32.25 6.01
CA ASP A 120 11.46 -32.96 7.00
C ASP A 120 10.70 -31.96 7.87
N ILE A 121 9.39 -31.84 7.63
CA ILE A 121 8.51 -30.89 8.31
C ILE A 121 8.42 -31.23 9.81
N GLU A 122 8.12 -32.48 10.15
CA GLU A 122 7.95 -32.92 11.53
C GLU A 122 9.26 -32.81 12.32
N GLY A 123 10.37 -33.28 11.76
CA GLY A 123 11.68 -33.19 12.38
C GLY A 123 12.20 -31.74 12.51
N THR A 124 11.83 -30.84 11.60
CA THR A 124 12.21 -29.41 11.69
C THR A 124 11.43 -28.68 12.78
N VAL A 125 10.10 -28.85 12.82
CA VAL A 125 9.25 -28.31 13.89
C VAL A 125 9.65 -28.89 15.25
N SER A 126 9.86 -30.20 15.33
CA SER A 126 10.26 -30.90 16.55
C SER A 126 11.62 -30.43 17.09
N ARG A 127 12.61 -30.22 16.22
CA ARG A 127 13.93 -29.68 16.61
C ARG A 127 13.81 -28.28 17.22
N ARG A 128 13.01 -27.37 16.67
CA ARG A 128 12.85 -26.01 17.20
C ARG A 128 12.16 -25.99 18.56
N TRP A 129 11.06 -26.74 18.72
CA TRP A 129 10.39 -26.87 20.02
C TRP A 129 11.23 -27.59 21.08
N THR A 130 12.09 -28.53 20.66
CA THR A 130 13.07 -29.17 21.56
C THR A 130 14.14 -28.17 22.01
N ALA A 131 14.62 -27.29 21.12
CA ALA A 131 15.57 -26.23 21.49
C ALA A 131 14.95 -25.21 22.45
N GLU A 132 13.69 -24.82 22.26
CA GLU A 132 12.94 -23.96 23.20
C GLU A 132 12.82 -24.62 24.58
N ALA A 133 12.47 -25.92 24.63
CA ALA A 133 12.38 -26.68 25.86
C ALA A 133 13.72 -26.77 26.61
N ILE A 134 14.83 -27.01 25.89
CA ILE A 134 16.18 -26.99 26.47
C ILE A 134 16.52 -25.60 27.00
N GLY A 135 16.24 -24.54 26.23
CA GLY A 135 16.51 -23.16 26.64
C GLY A 135 15.77 -22.74 27.91
N ALA A 136 14.51 -23.15 28.06
CA ALA A 136 13.72 -22.92 29.28
C ALA A 136 14.32 -23.63 30.52
N LEU A 137 14.82 -24.85 30.35
CA LEU A 137 15.44 -25.63 31.43
C LEU A 137 16.82 -25.07 31.81
N ASP A 138 17.68 -24.81 30.84
CA ASP A 138 19.02 -24.23 31.07
C ASP A 138 18.92 -22.83 31.69
N ALA A 139 17.92 -22.01 31.32
CA ALA A 139 17.68 -20.70 31.93
C ALA A 139 17.31 -20.77 33.43
N ALA A 140 16.69 -21.86 33.89
CA ALA A 140 16.47 -22.12 35.31
C ALA A 140 17.68 -22.78 36.02
N GLY A 141 18.73 -23.12 35.29
CA GLY A 141 19.89 -23.87 35.80
C GLY A 141 19.68 -25.39 35.88
N LEU A 142 18.69 -25.94 35.16
CA LEU A 142 18.49 -27.39 35.00
C LEU A 142 19.43 -27.93 33.90
N THR A 143 20.74 -27.88 34.18
CA THR A 143 21.78 -28.23 33.20
C THR A 143 21.72 -29.69 32.78
N GLY A 144 22.04 -29.96 31.51
CA GLY A 144 22.06 -31.31 30.94
C GLY A 144 20.76 -31.74 30.27
N ALA A 145 19.77 -30.84 30.20
CA ALA A 145 18.46 -31.06 29.58
C ALA A 145 18.52 -31.67 28.17
N SER A 146 19.51 -31.28 27.35
CA SER A 146 19.68 -31.79 25.99
C SER A 146 19.92 -33.31 25.94
N ALA A 147 20.75 -33.85 26.83
CA ALA A 147 21.01 -35.28 26.92
C ALA A 147 19.82 -36.05 27.49
N ILE A 148 19.12 -35.45 28.46
CA ILE A 148 17.93 -36.04 29.10
C ILE A 148 16.78 -36.18 28.09
N ILE A 149 16.50 -35.12 27.32
CA ILE A 149 15.45 -35.15 26.29
C ILE A 149 15.83 -36.09 25.14
N ALA A 150 17.11 -36.11 24.72
CA ALA A 150 17.58 -37.02 23.67
C ALA A 150 17.60 -38.51 24.08
N ALA A 151 17.60 -38.82 25.37
CA ALA A 151 17.51 -40.19 25.88
C ALA A 151 16.06 -40.73 25.94
N ALA A 152 15.05 -39.87 25.84
CA ALA A 152 13.64 -40.29 25.82
C ALA A 152 13.27 -40.94 24.48
N PRO A 153 12.43 -41.99 24.45
CA PRO A 153 12.03 -42.65 23.20
C PRO A 153 11.25 -41.72 22.24
N THR A 154 10.50 -40.77 22.78
CA THR A 154 9.78 -39.75 22.01
C THR A 154 9.77 -38.40 22.76
N PRO A 155 9.59 -37.26 22.07
CA PRO A 155 9.36 -35.97 22.71
C PRO A 155 8.16 -35.97 23.67
N ALA A 156 7.12 -36.75 23.36
CA ALA A 156 5.96 -36.93 24.23
C ALA A 156 6.31 -37.63 25.56
N ASP A 157 7.26 -38.57 25.55
CA ASP A 157 7.72 -39.24 26.77
C ASP A 157 8.53 -38.29 27.65
N ALA A 158 9.46 -37.53 27.07
CA ALA A 158 10.16 -36.45 27.77
C ALA A 158 9.16 -35.43 28.35
N ALA A 159 8.14 -35.04 27.58
CA ALA A 159 7.09 -34.13 28.04
C ALA A 159 6.21 -34.69 29.17
N ARG A 160 6.02 -36.01 29.25
CA ARG A 160 5.33 -36.64 30.39
C ARG A 160 6.22 -36.64 31.63
N GLN A 161 7.48 -37.04 31.48
CA GLN A 161 8.48 -37.10 32.55
C GLN A 161 8.77 -35.72 33.16
N LEU A 162 9.07 -34.71 32.34
CA LEU A 162 9.26 -33.31 32.79
C LEU A 162 8.00 -32.75 33.45
N GLY A 163 6.82 -33.04 32.88
CA GLY A 163 5.54 -32.61 33.45
C GLY A 163 5.24 -33.25 34.81
N GLN A 164 5.63 -34.50 35.02
CA GLN A 164 5.52 -35.18 36.31
C GLN A 164 6.44 -34.52 37.36
N ALA A 165 7.71 -34.28 37.05
CA ALA A 165 8.61 -33.57 37.95
C ALA A 165 8.13 -32.13 38.26
N GLY A 166 7.67 -31.39 37.25
CA GLY A 166 7.08 -30.06 37.45
C GLY A 166 5.83 -30.08 38.34
N SER A 167 5.02 -31.13 38.26
CA SER A 167 3.88 -31.34 39.16
C SER A 167 4.30 -31.71 40.59
N ALA A 168 5.39 -32.47 40.76
CA ALA A 168 5.96 -32.78 42.07
C ALA A 168 6.54 -31.53 42.75
N VAL A 169 7.28 -30.69 42.02
CA VAL A 169 7.76 -29.39 42.55
C VAL A 169 6.58 -28.49 42.94
N ARG A 170 5.52 -28.43 42.14
CA ARG A 170 4.29 -27.67 42.48
C ARG A 170 3.63 -28.19 43.75
N ALA A 171 3.54 -29.51 43.91
CA ALA A 171 2.99 -30.15 45.09
C ALA A 171 3.86 -29.90 46.34
N ALA A 172 5.18 -29.86 46.19
CA ALA A 172 6.10 -29.47 47.26
C ALA A 172 5.87 -28.04 47.74
N VAL A 173 5.83 -27.05 46.82
CA VAL A 173 5.53 -25.65 47.17
C VAL A 173 4.20 -25.56 47.93
N ALA A 174 3.13 -26.17 47.39
CA ALA A 174 1.81 -26.14 48.02
C ALA A 174 1.72 -26.87 49.37
N ALA A 175 2.59 -27.86 49.62
CA ALA A 175 2.68 -28.53 50.92
C ALA A 175 3.52 -27.73 51.93
N MET A 176 4.56 -27.02 51.47
CA MET A 176 5.39 -26.13 52.27
C MET A 176 4.66 -24.82 52.66
N ASP A 177 3.67 -24.39 51.88
CA ASP A 177 2.72 -23.32 52.24
C ASP A 177 1.69 -23.75 53.31
N GLY A 178 1.63 -25.04 53.68
CA GLY A 178 0.66 -25.60 54.62
C GLY A 178 1.19 -25.79 56.04
N ASP A 179 0.27 -25.98 57.00
CA ASP A 179 0.60 -26.16 58.43
C ASP A 179 1.24 -27.53 58.79
N ASP A 180 1.35 -28.49 57.85
CA ASP A 180 1.89 -29.83 58.10
C ASP A 180 3.35 -29.96 57.63
N THR A 181 4.28 -29.80 58.57
CA THR A 181 5.73 -29.92 58.33
C THR A 181 6.15 -31.31 57.82
N ASN A 182 5.45 -32.39 58.20
CA ASN A 182 5.79 -33.74 57.71
C ASN A 182 5.36 -33.94 56.26
N ALA A 183 4.20 -33.38 55.88
CA ALA A 183 3.76 -33.34 54.49
C ALA A 183 4.71 -32.47 53.64
N ALA A 184 5.14 -31.31 54.15
CA ALA A 184 6.11 -30.43 53.51
C ALA A 184 7.46 -31.15 53.23
N ILE A 185 8.04 -31.81 54.23
CA ILE A 185 9.27 -32.61 54.07
C ILE A 185 9.07 -33.71 53.01
N THR A 186 7.98 -34.48 53.13
CA THR A 186 7.71 -35.62 52.23
C THR A 186 7.54 -35.16 50.77
N ALA A 187 6.85 -34.04 50.55
CA ALA A 187 6.61 -33.51 49.21
C ALA A 187 7.88 -32.88 48.60
N ARG A 188 8.67 -32.14 49.40
CA ARG A 188 9.99 -31.60 48.99
C ARG A 188 10.94 -32.72 48.59
N ASP A 189 11.04 -33.77 49.40
CA ASP A 189 11.93 -34.91 49.14
C ASP A 189 11.49 -35.70 47.91
N ALA A 190 10.17 -35.86 47.69
CA ALA A 190 9.63 -36.44 46.46
C ALA A 190 9.93 -35.57 45.22
N ALA A 191 9.91 -34.24 45.34
CA ALA A 191 10.29 -33.33 44.25
C ALA A 191 11.80 -33.38 43.95
N ALA A 192 12.66 -33.45 44.97
CA ALA A 192 14.09 -33.67 44.81
C ALA A 192 14.37 -35.03 44.14
N GLN A 193 13.69 -36.10 44.58
CA GLN A 193 13.81 -37.41 43.94
C GLN A 193 13.36 -37.37 42.47
N ALA A 194 12.22 -36.73 42.16
CA ALA A 194 11.75 -36.61 40.78
C ALA A 194 12.74 -35.85 39.87
N LEU A 195 13.43 -34.83 40.39
CA LEU A 195 14.52 -34.15 39.67
C LEU A 195 15.74 -35.07 39.45
N ASN A 196 16.11 -35.84 40.47
CA ASN A 196 17.23 -36.77 40.40
C ASN A 196 16.96 -37.92 39.42
N ASP A 197 15.75 -38.47 39.41
CA ASP A 197 15.33 -39.55 38.52
C ASP A 197 15.31 -39.13 37.04
N LEU A 198 15.15 -37.82 36.75
CA LEU A 198 15.36 -37.24 35.41
C LEU A 198 16.84 -37.00 35.06
N GLY A 199 17.75 -37.06 36.03
CA GLY A 199 19.18 -36.74 35.84
C GLY A 199 19.59 -35.33 36.27
N PHE A 200 18.69 -34.49 36.82
CA PHE A 200 19.00 -33.14 37.29
C PHE A 200 19.57 -33.13 38.72
N ALA A 201 20.65 -33.90 38.96
CA ALA A 201 21.22 -34.13 40.30
C ALA A 201 21.51 -32.84 41.09
N GLN A 202 22.11 -31.82 40.47
CA GLN A 202 22.41 -30.54 41.15
C GLN A 202 21.15 -29.79 41.60
N ALA A 203 20.06 -29.90 40.83
CA ALA A 203 18.78 -29.29 41.20
C ALA A 203 18.07 -30.10 42.29
N ALA A 204 18.19 -31.44 42.26
CA ALA A 204 17.71 -32.31 43.34
C ALA A 204 18.41 -32.00 44.67
N ASP A 205 19.74 -31.90 44.68
CA ASP A 205 20.54 -31.51 45.85
C ASP A 205 20.10 -30.13 46.38
N ARG A 206 19.90 -29.16 45.47
CA ARG A 206 19.40 -27.83 45.84
C ARG A 206 18.03 -27.90 46.48
N VAL A 207 17.05 -28.60 45.88
CA VAL A 207 15.69 -28.73 46.44
C VAL A 207 15.69 -29.45 47.79
N ALA A 208 16.49 -30.51 47.96
CA ALA A 208 16.64 -31.21 49.24
C ALA A 208 17.27 -30.32 50.35
N SER A 209 18.05 -29.31 49.97
CA SER A 209 18.67 -28.37 50.91
C SER A 209 17.77 -27.22 51.38
N ILE A 210 16.63 -26.98 50.74
CA ILE A 210 15.70 -25.90 51.10
C ILE A 210 14.95 -26.25 52.39
N ASP A 211 14.80 -25.27 53.29
CA ASP A 211 14.04 -25.44 54.53
C ASP A 211 12.57 -25.79 54.22
N PRO A 212 11.99 -26.86 54.79
CA PRO A 212 10.58 -27.23 54.57
C PRO A 212 9.56 -26.13 54.93
N SER A 213 9.94 -25.09 55.67
CA SER A 213 9.13 -23.92 55.99
C SER A 213 9.31 -22.72 55.05
N ASP A 214 10.22 -22.80 54.07
CA ASP A 214 10.52 -21.73 53.11
C ASP A 214 10.07 -22.11 51.69
N SER A 215 8.75 -22.07 51.47
CA SER A 215 8.13 -22.29 50.15
C SER A 215 8.57 -21.26 49.10
N ALA A 216 8.91 -20.04 49.54
CA ALA A 216 9.39 -18.97 48.69
C ALA A 216 10.74 -19.31 48.06
N ALA A 217 11.71 -19.81 48.83
CA ALA A 217 13.00 -20.25 48.31
C ALA A 217 12.88 -21.38 47.26
N LEU A 218 11.87 -22.26 47.38
CA LEU A 218 11.58 -23.27 46.35
C LEU A 218 10.92 -22.65 45.10
N ALA A 219 9.97 -21.73 45.26
CA ALA A 219 9.34 -21.03 44.14
C ALA A 219 10.34 -20.16 43.35
N GLU A 220 11.26 -19.47 44.04
CA GLU A 220 12.32 -18.64 43.46
C GLU A 220 13.35 -19.45 42.62
N THR A 221 13.39 -20.78 42.74
CA THR A 221 14.21 -21.60 41.84
C THR A 221 13.77 -21.56 40.38
N GLY A 222 12.49 -21.23 40.11
CA GLY A 222 11.90 -21.28 38.77
C GLY A 222 11.70 -22.71 38.21
N TYR A 223 12.15 -23.77 38.90
CA TYR A 223 12.13 -25.14 38.39
C TYR A 223 10.72 -25.60 38.00
N GLN A 224 9.69 -25.25 38.77
CA GLN A 224 8.30 -25.59 38.46
C GLN A 224 7.84 -25.02 37.11
N ALA A 225 8.18 -23.75 36.83
CA ALA A 225 7.82 -23.08 35.59
C ALA A 225 8.58 -23.70 34.41
N ALA A 226 9.91 -23.75 34.49
CA ALA A 226 10.76 -24.31 33.44
C ALA A 226 10.40 -25.76 33.06
N LEU A 227 10.13 -26.63 34.04
CA LEU A 227 9.68 -28.01 33.78
C LEU A 227 8.29 -28.07 33.12
N THR A 228 7.37 -27.18 33.52
CA THR A 228 6.02 -27.11 32.94
C THR A 228 6.07 -26.56 31.51
N ASP A 229 6.87 -25.52 31.27
CA ASP A 229 7.01 -24.85 29.99
C ASP A 229 7.75 -25.74 28.97
N ALA A 230 8.83 -26.40 29.38
CA ALA A 230 9.52 -27.40 28.56
C ALA A 230 8.63 -28.61 28.23
N ALA A 231 7.85 -29.10 29.19
CA ALA A 231 6.84 -30.12 28.94
C ALA A 231 5.69 -29.64 28.03
N GLY A 232 5.38 -28.35 28.05
CA GLY A 232 4.44 -27.71 27.13
C GLY A 232 5.00 -27.64 25.71
N ALA A 233 6.22 -27.14 25.56
CA ALA A 233 6.96 -27.01 24.29
C ALA A 233 7.09 -28.35 23.56
N LEU A 234 7.52 -29.41 24.26
CA LEU A 234 7.68 -30.75 23.67
C LEU A 234 6.37 -31.42 23.22
N ARG A 235 5.20 -30.86 23.55
CA ARG A 235 3.87 -31.32 23.08
C ARG A 235 3.35 -30.53 21.87
N GLN A 236 3.97 -29.41 21.50
CA GLN A 236 3.53 -28.58 20.39
C GLN A 236 3.75 -29.22 19.00
N PRO A 237 4.85 -29.97 18.73
CA PRO A 237 5.04 -30.58 17.41
C PRO A 237 3.88 -31.50 16.98
N ALA A 238 3.24 -32.20 17.92
CA ALA A 238 2.08 -33.05 17.65
C ALA A 238 0.78 -32.29 17.36
N GLN A 239 0.78 -30.96 17.49
CA GLN A 239 -0.34 -30.07 17.15
C GLN A 239 -0.11 -29.32 15.82
N PHE A 240 1.06 -29.48 15.20
CA PHE A 240 1.38 -28.85 13.92
C PHE A 240 0.65 -29.58 12.78
N ASP A 241 -0.51 -29.06 12.38
CA ASP A 241 -1.38 -29.65 11.37
C ASP A 241 -1.29 -28.94 10.01
N ASP A 242 -2.12 -29.36 9.06
CA ASP A 242 -2.24 -28.71 7.75
C ASP A 242 -2.68 -27.24 7.84
N ALA A 243 -3.36 -26.80 8.91
CA ALA A 243 -3.72 -25.40 9.10
C ALA A 243 -2.53 -24.56 9.60
N ALA A 244 -1.67 -25.12 10.45
CA ALA A 244 -0.39 -24.52 10.79
C ALA A 244 0.50 -24.39 9.54
N LEU A 245 0.59 -25.44 8.72
CA LEU A 245 1.31 -25.39 7.45
C LEU A 245 0.72 -24.37 6.46
N SER A 246 -0.61 -24.33 6.31
CA SER A 246 -1.27 -23.39 5.39
C SER A 246 -1.07 -21.93 5.81
N SER A 247 -0.90 -21.64 7.11
CA SER A 247 -0.71 -20.28 7.63
C SER A 247 0.60 -19.61 7.24
N ILE A 248 1.55 -20.34 6.66
CA ILE A 248 2.82 -19.78 6.15
C ILE A 248 2.59 -19.03 4.83
N ILE A 249 1.58 -19.43 4.05
CA ILE A 249 1.28 -18.90 2.72
C ILE A 249 -0.08 -18.22 2.67
N PHE A 250 -0.17 -17.14 1.91
CA PHE A 250 -1.40 -16.39 1.76
C PHE A 250 -2.24 -16.94 0.60
N ALA A 251 -2.87 -18.09 0.84
CA ALA A 251 -3.65 -18.85 -0.15
C ALA A 251 -4.98 -18.18 -0.59
N THR A 252 -5.15 -16.85 -0.46
CA THR A 252 -6.38 -16.17 -0.92
C THR A 252 -6.55 -16.13 -2.43
N ASN A 253 -5.46 -16.34 -3.18
CA ASN A 253 -5.50 -16.56 -4.64
C ASN A 253 -6.27 -17.84 -5.02
N ARG A 254 -6.75 -18.64 -4.04
CA ARG A 254 -7.74 -19.72 -4.24
C ARG A 254 -8.95 -19.35 -5.10
N ARG A 255 -9.36 -18.08 -5.15
CA ARG A 255 -10.40 -17.63 -6.10
C ARG A 255 -9.84 -17.50 -7.50
N ASP A 256 -8.77 -16.74 -7.66
CA ASP A 256 -8.12 -16.49 -8.95
C ASP A 256 -7.66 -17.80 -9.62
N VAL A 257 -7.12 -18.74 -8.85
CA VAL A 257 -6.75 -20.09 -9.30
C VAL A 257 -7.98 -20.93 -9.68
N ARG A 258 -9.06 -20.90 -8.88
CA ARG A 258 -10.31 -21.55 -9.27
C ARG A 258 -10.81 -20.98 -10.58
N ASP A 259 -10.85 -19.66 -10.72
CA ASP A 259 -11.39 -18.97 -11.88
C ASP A 259 -10.53 -19.25 -13.13
N GLN A 260 -9.19 -19.33 -12.98
CA GLN A 260 -8.26 -19.82 -14.01
C GLN A 260 -8.53 -21.26 -14.44
N LEU A 261 -8.84 -22.17 -13.51
CA LEU A 261 -9.21 -23.57 -13.81
C LEU A 261 -10.62 -23.69 -14.42
N VAL A 262 -11.55 -22.80 -14.06
CA VAL A 262 -12.88 -22.71 -14.71
C VAL A 262 -12.73 -22.25 -16.16
N ASP A 263 -11.88 -21.25 -16.41
CA ASP A 263 -11.60 -20.74 -17.75
C ASP A 263 -10.79 -21.73 -18.61
N ASN A 264 -9.88 -22.52 -18.01
CA ASN A 264 -9.07 -23.53 -18.69
C ASN A 264 -9.01 -24.86 -17.90
N PRO A 265 -10.02 -25.74 -18.00
CA PRO A 265 -10.05 -27.03 -17.29
C PRO A 265 -8.91 -27.99 -17.66
N ASP A 266 -8.30 -27.84 -18.84
CA ASP A 266 -7.16 -28.64 -19.30
C ASP A 266 -5.91 -28.53 -18.40
N LEU A 267 -5.88 -27.56 -17.48
CA LEU A 267 -4.83 -27.43 -16.46
C LEU A 267 -4.95 -28.47 -15.33
N VAL A 268 -6.11 -29.11 -15.16
CA VAL A 268 -6.32 -30.14 -14.13
C VAL A 268 -5.41 -31.35 -14.38
N GLY A 269 -4.73 -31.83 -13.33
CA GLY A 269 -3.70 -32.87 -13.42
C GLY A 269 -2.32 -32.38 -13.87
N THR A 270 -2.13 -31.07 -14.09
CA THR A 270 -0.80 -30.48 -14.38
C THR A 270 -0.16 -29.87 -13.12
N THR A 271 1.14 -29.59 -13.20
CA THR A 271 1.90 -28.89 -12.16
C THR A 271 2.42 -27.56 -12.70
N GLU A 272 2.09 -26.45 -12.02
CA GLU A 272 2.57 -25.10 -12.36
C GLU A 272 3.54 -24.59 -11.27
N LYS A 273 4.72 -24.09 -11.67
CA LYS A 273 5.62 -23.39 -10.73
C LYS A 273 5.15 -21.96 -10.55
N THR A 274 4.68 -21.62 -9.35
CA THR A 274 4.09 -20.30 -9.09
C THR A 274 4.58 -19.70 -7.77
N GLY A 275 4.79 -18.38 -7.79
CA GLY A 275 5.22 -17.60 -6.63
C GLY A 275 4.02 -17.21 -5.78
N VAL A 276 3.70 -18.03 -4.77
CA VAL A 276 2.59 -17.79 -3.85
C VAL A 276 3.00 -16.75 -2.81
N PRO A 277 2.26 -15.64 -2.63
CA PRO A 277 2.51 -14.69 -1.54
C PRO A 277 2.59 -15.38 -0.18
N ILE A 278 3.57 -15.03 0.66
CA ILE A 278 3.61 -15.52 2.04
C ILE A 278 2.65 -14.73 2.94
N ASP A 279 2.31 -15.28 4.11
CA ASP A 279 1.48 -14.60 5.10
C ASP A 279 2.15 -13.34 5.68
N ILE A 280 1.32 -12.42 6.22
CA ILE A 280 1.78 -11.23 6.94
C ILE A 280 2.71 -11.56 8.11
N SER A 281 2.43 -12.62 8.87
CA SER A 281 3.20 -13.01 10.06
C SER A 281 4.62 -13.44 9.68
N VAL A 282 4.72 -14.20 8.58
CA VAL A 282 6.00 -14.60 7.98
C VAL A 282 6.73 -13.38 7.39
N THR A 283 6.02 -12.49 6.70
CA THR A 283 6.61 -11.25 6.16
C THR A 283 7.22 -10.39 7.27
N ARG A 284 6.54 -10.26 8.40
CA ARG A 284 7.00 -9.50 9.59
C ARG A 284 8.24 -10.10 10.22
N TYR A 285 8.37 -11.43 10.21
CA TYR A 285 9.58 -12.12 10.64
C TYR A 285 10.75 -11.88 9.69
N LEU A 286 10.55 -12.09 8.37
CA LEU A 286 11.59 -11.88 7.36
C LEU A 286 12.03 -10.42 7.21
N SER A 287 11.17 -9.45 7.55
CA SER A 287 11.52 -8.02 7.62
C SER A 287 12.19 -7.62 8.94
N GLY A 288 12.33 -8.52 9.91
CA GLY A 288 12.92 -8.26 11.22
C GLY A 288 12.05 -7.48 12.20
N GLU A 289 10.74 -7.33 11.94
CA GLU A 289 9.81 -6.71 12.88
C GLU A 289 9.36 -7.69 13.98
N LEU A 290 9.14 -8.94 13.61
CA LEU A 290 8.83 -10.01 14.56
C LEU A 290 10.12 -10.68 15.01
N SER A 291 10.41 -10.62 16.31
CA SER A 291 11.63 -11.17 16.93
C SER A 291 11.71 -12.71 16.88
N GLY A 292 10.56 -13.39 16.80
CA GLY A 292 10.47 -14.84 16.96
C GLY A 292 10.75 -15.35 18.38
N VAL A 293 10.83 -14.46 19.38
CA VAL A 293 11.16 -14.80 20.77
C VAL A 293 9.98 -14.56 21.70
N GLY A 294 9.50 -15.63 22.33
CA GLY A 294 8.41 -15.60 23.31
C GLY A 294 7.01 -15.45 22.69
N THR A 295 6.05 -16.24 23.19
CA THR A 295 4.67 -16.27 22.69
C THR A 295 3.93 -14.93 22.81
N ALA A 296 4.30 -14.09 23.78
CA ALA A 296 3.65 -12.80 24.04
C ALA A 296 3.82 -11.76 22.92
N GLN A 297 4.80 -11.93 22.02
CA GLN A 297 5.04 -11.04 20.87
C GLN A 297 4.47 -11.59 19.55
N MET A 298 4.02 -12.85 19.54
CA MET A 298 3.57 -13.54 18.32
C MET A 298 2.09 -13.29 18.01
N PRO A 299 1.70 -13.20 16.73
CA PRO A 299 0.30 -13.19 16.32
C PRO A 299 -0.45 -14.46 16.78
N PRO A 300 -1.74 -14.38 17.13
CA PRO A 300 -2.53 -15.57 17.45
C PRO A 300 -2.55 -16.59 16.30
N GLY A 301 -2.18 -17.83 16.60
CA GLY A 301 -2.09 -18.92 15.61
C GLY A 301 -0.76 -19.00 14.85
N PHE A 302 0.22 -18.17 15.19
CA PHE A 302 1.57 -18.20 14.63
C PHE A 302 2.60 -18.46 15.75
N ASP A 303 3.46 -19.46 15.58
CA ASP A 303 4.38 -19.96 16.59
C ASP A 303 5.78 -20.30 16.03
N ILE A 304 6.69 -20.75 16.91
CA ILE A 304 8.08 -21.05 16.54
C ILE A 304 8.22 -22.26 15.60
N GLY A 305 7.22 -23.13 15.50
CA GLY A 305 7.15 -24.22 14.53
C GLY A 305 6.98 -23.71 13.10
N GLN A 306 6.07 -22.75 12.86
CA GLN A 306 6.02 -22.10 11.54
C GLN A 306 7.34 -21.38 11.23
N LEU A 307 7.94 -20.70 12.22
CA LEU A 307 9.23 -20.02 12.04
C LEU A 307 10.36 -20.99 11.67
N ALA A 308 10.41 -22.18 12.30
CA ALA A 308 11.39 -23.20 11.96
C ALA A 308 11.28 -23.67 10.50
N LEU A 309 10.05 -23.81 10.01
CA LEU A 309 9.81 -24.22 8.63
C LEU A 309 10.12 -23.07 7.65
N VAL A 310 9.81 -21.82 8.01
CA VAL A 310 10.21 -20.62 7.26
C VAL A 310 11.73 -20.49 7.16
N ASP A 311 12.46 -20.69 8.26
CA ASP A 311 13.93 -20.69 8.26
C ASP A 311 14.48 -21.75 7.29
N ALA A 312 13.94 -22.98 7.32
CA ALA A 312 14.30 -24.04 6.39
C ALA A 312 13.93 -23.74 4.92
N MET A 313 12.79 -23.07 4.68
CA MET A 313 12.40 -22.62 3.34
C MET A 313 13.33 -21.53 2.79
N VAL A 314 13.85 -20.65 3.66
CA VAL A 314 14.87 -19.65 3.27
C VAL A 314 16.21 -20.34 2.98
N GLU A 315 16.63 -21.32 3.79
CA GLU A 315 17.85 -22.10 3.56
C GLU A 315 17.79 -22.90 2.24
N ALA A 316 16.60 -23.38 1.86
CA ALA A 316 16.35 -24.11 0.61
C ALA A 316 16.06 -23.23 -0.62
N ASP A 317 16.20 -21.90 -0.53
CA ASP A 317 15.89 -20.92 -1.61
C ASP A 317 14.41 -21.00 -2.12
N LEU A 318 13.50 -21.51 -1.28
CA LEU A 318 12.07 -21.59 -1.59
C LEU A 318 11.33 -20.27 -1.35
N ILE A 319 11.89 -19.34 -0.56
CA ILE A 319 11.31 -18.01 -0.35
C ILE A 319 12.16 -16.95 -1.06
N SER A 320 11.56 -16.30 -2.05
CA SER A 320 12.20 -15.27 -2.88
C SER A 320 11.53 -13.91 -2.70
N ASN A 321 12.28 -12.81 -2.72
CA ASN A 321 11.73 -11.46 -2.74
C ASN A 321 11.58 -10.99 -4.20
N SER A 322 10.34 -11.03 -4.70
CA SER A 322 10.03 -10.96 -6.14
C SER A 322 9.12 -9.77 -6.48
N PHE A 323 9.19 -9.29 -7.73
CA PHE A 323 8.40 -8.15 -8.20
C PHE A 323 6.92 -8.50 -8.37
N ARG A 324 6.04 -7.68 -7.82
CA ARG A 324 4.60 -7.90 -7.71
C ARG A 324 3.85 -7.48 -8.99
N TRP A 325 3.97 -8.26 -10.06
CA TRP A 325 3.20 -7.99 -11.29
C TRP A 325 1.69 -7.89 -11.04
N HIS A 326 1.16 -8.72 -10.15
CA HIS A 326 -0.24 -8.71 -9.71
C HIS A 326 -0.71 -7.37 -9.11
N PHE A 327 0.19 -6.51 -8.62
CA PHE A 327 -0.19 -5.16 -8.16
C PHE A 327 -0.82 -4.33 -9.28
N PHE A 328 -0.41 -4.53 -10.54
CA PHE A 328 -0.90 -3.76 -11.68
C PHE A 328 -2.18 -4.32 -12.31
N THR A 329 -2.54 -5.57 -12.00
CA THR A 329 -3.73 -6.25 -12.53
C THR A 329 -4.83 -6.38 -11.49
N ASN A 330 -4.49 -6.71 -10.25
CA ASN A 330 -5.49 -7.03 -9.23
C ASN A 330 -6.35 -5.82 -8.85
N PRO A 331 -7.61 -6.05 -8.42
CA PRO A 331 -8.42 -5.02 -7.77
C PRO A 331 -7.82 -4.59 -6.44
N TYR A 332 -8.25 -3.42 -5.95
CA TYR A 332 -7.98 -3.02 -4.57
C TYR A 332 -8.56 -4.06 -3.60
N SER A 333 -7.74 -4.51 -2.65
CA SER A 333 -8.15 -5.41 -1.57
C SER A 333 -7.78 -4.80 -0.22
N GLN A 334 -8.51 -5.17 0.82
CA GLN A 334 -8.09 -4.86 2.19
C GLN A 334 -6.87 -5.73 2.59
N SER A 335 -6.70 -6.92 2.01
CA SER A 335 -5.51 -7.75 2.20
C SER A 335 -4.33 -7.17 1.44
N GLY A 336 -3.26 -6.80 2.16
CA GLY A 336 -2.09 -6.15 1.57
C GLY A 336 -1.30 -7.04 0.62
N GLU A 337 -1.46 -8.35 0.78
CA GLU A 337 -0.75 -9.43 0.11
C GLU A 337 -1.17 -9.56 -1.36
N ILE A 338 -2.43 -9.22 -1.67
CA ILE A 338 -3.07 -9.39 -2.99
C ILE A 338 -3.65 -8.10 -3.58
N THR A 339 -3.64 -6.99 -2.84
CA THR A 339 -4.20 -5.72 -3.33
C THR A 339 -3.44 -5.23 -4.56
N GLY A 340 -4.19 -4.73 -5.54
CA GLY A 340 -3.65 -4.05 -6.71
C GLY A 340 -4.36 -2.73 -7.01
N ILE A 341 -4.03 -2.19 -8.19
CA ILE A 341 -4.50 -0.91 -8.72
C ILE A 341 -5.09 -1.04 -10.14
N GLY A 342 -5.22 -2.25 -10.69
CA GLY A 342 -5.54 -2.46 -12.11
C GLY A 342 -6.85 -1.80 -12.58
N PRO A 343 -8.00 -2.09 -11.95
CA PRO A 343 -9.26 -1.42 -12.28
C PRO A 343 -9.23 0.09 -12.06
N ALA A 344 -8.40 0.57 -11.12
CA ALA A 344 -8.23 2.00 -10.83
C ALA A 344 -7.39 2.73 -11.89
N LEU A 345 -6.40 2.07 -12.48
CA LEU A 345 -5.64 2.57 -13.64
C LEU A 345 -6.55 2.74 -14.86
N MET A 346 -7.30 1.69 -15.21
CA MET A 346 -8.23 1.72 -16.33
C MET A 346 -9.36 2.74 -16.11
N GLY A 347 -9.99 2.71 -14.93
CA GLY A 347 -11.02 3.68 -14.55
C GLY A 347 -10.54 5.12 -14.65
N SER A 348 -9.32 5.41 -14.21
CA SER A 348 -8.70 6.74 -14.35
C SER A 348 -8.42 7.10 -15.81
N ALA A 349 -7.91 6.18 -16.62
CA ALA A 349 -7.65 6.43 -18.03
C ALA A 349 -8.94 6.78 -18.81
N TYR A 350 -10.02 6.02 -18.59
CA TYR A 350 -11.33 6.29 -19.16
C TYR A 350 -11.94 7.61 -18.65
N MET A 351 -11.85 7.87 -17.36
CA MET A 351 -12.30 9.12 -16.73
C MET A 351 -11.57 10.33 -17.34
N MET A 352 -10.25 10.25 -17.52
CA MET A 352 -9.47 11.31 -18.13
C MET A 352 -9.74 11.49 -19.62
N LEU A 353 -10.12 10.44 -20.35
CA LEU A 353 -10.59 10.54 -21.72
C LEU A 353 -11.89 11.34 -21.80
N VAL A 354 -12.84 11.13 -20.87
CA VAL A 354 -14.07 11.93 -20.78
C VAL A 354 -13.76 13.39 -20.44
N VAL A 355 -12.90 13.65 -19.44
CA VAL A 355 -12.47 15.03 -19.10
C VAL A 355 -11.84 15.71 -20.31
N LEU A 356 -10.93 15.04 -21.02
CA LEU A 356 -10.30 15.57 -22.22
C LEU A 356 -11.33 15.91 -23.31
N VAL A 357 -12.24 14.99 -23.64
CA VAL A 357 -13.25 15.20 -24.69
C VAL A 357 -14.22 16.31 -24.30
N PHE A 358 -14.85 16.23 -23.13
CA PHE A 358 -15.87 17.20 -22.72
C PHE A 358 -15.26 18.59 -22.50
N SER A 359 -14.19 18.71 -21.72
CA SER A 359 -13.65 20.03 -21.38
C SER A 359 -12.94 20.70 -22.56
N LEU A 360 -12.36 19.93 -23.49
CA LEU A 360 -11.84 20.51 -24.74
C LEU A 360 -13.00 20.97 -25.64
N VAL A 361 -14.01 20.13 -25.90
CA VAL A 361 -15.13 20.49 -26.79
C VAL A 361 -15.91 21.69 -26.25
N PHE A 362 -16.42 21.60 -25.02
CA PHE A 362 -17.26 22.66 -24.45
C PHE A 362 -16.44 23.88 -24.02
N GLY A 363 -15.26 23.70 -23.43
CA GLY A 363 -14.40 24.80 -22.99
C GLY A 363 -13.84 25.62 -24.16
N VAL A 364 -13.40 24.97 -25.25
CA VAL A 364 -12.91 25.68 -26.43
C VAL A 364 -14.07 26.33 -27.20
N ALA A 365 -15.21 25.65 -27.37
CA ALA A 365 -16.38 26.25 -28.03
C ALA A 365 -16.91 27.48 -27.28
N ALA A 366 -17.05 27.40 -25.95
CA ALA A 366 -17.47 28.54 -25.13
C ALA A 366 -16.49 29.72 -25.25
N SER A 367 -15.18 29.45 -25.31
CA SER A 367 -14.15 30.47 -25.46
C SER A 367 -14.15 31.14 -26.83
N ILE A 368 -14.29 30.36 -27.90
CA ILE A 368 -14.44 30.88 -29.27
C ILE A 368 -15.68 31.78 -29.36
N TYR A 369 -16.81 31.33 -28.78
CA TYR A 369 -18.03 32.14 -28.73
C TYR A 369 -17.82 33.44 -27.97
N LEU A 370 -17.30 33.38 -26.74
CA LEU A 370 -17.13 34.55 -25.87
C LEU A 370 -16.10 35.57 -26.39
N GLU A 371 -15.05 35.14 -27.11
CA GLU A 371 -14.01 36.04 -27.60
C GLU A 371 -14.30 36.62 -29.00
N GLU A 372 -14.91 35.85 -29.92
CA GLU A 372 -15.05 36.24 -31.34
C GLU A 372 -16.48 36.61 -31.78
N PHE A 373 -17.50 36.05 -31.11
CA PHE A 373 -18.90 36.14 -31.54
C PHE A 373 -19.80 36.86 -30.53
N ALA A 374 -19.51 36.80 -29.24
CA ALA A 374 -20.36 37.38 -28.20
C ALA A 374 -20.31 38.91 -28.21
N PRO A 375 -21.46 39.61 -28.19
CA PRO A 375 -21.49 41.06 -28.05
C PRO A 375 -21.07 41.48 -26.64
N LYS A 376 -20.35 42.60 -26.51
CA LYS A 376 -19.98 43.17 -25.22
C LYS A 376 -21.20 43.81 -24.54
N ASN A 377 -21.92 43.02 -23.74
CA ASN A 377 -23.12 43.45 -23.02
C ASN A 377 -23.12 42.91 -21.57
N ARG A 378 -24.16 43.25 -20.79
CA ARG A 378 -24.29 42.84 -19.38
C ARG A 378 -24.43 41.33 -19.19
N PHE A 379 -24.96 40.61 -20.17
CA PHE A 379 -25.14 39.15 -20.14
C PHE A 379 -23.81 38.42 -20.37
N THR A 380 -23.02 38.84 -21.36
CA THR A 380 -21.66 38.35 -21.59
C THR A 380 -20.80 38.59 -20.34
N ASN A 381 -20.83 39.81 -19.78
CA ASN A 381 -20.11 40.13 -18.54
C ASN A 381 -20.58 39.29 -17.34
N PHE A 382 -21.87 38.95 -17.25
CA PHE A 382 -22.39 38.03 -16.22
C PHE A 382 -21.83 36.61 -16.41
N ILE A 383 -21.78 36.09 -17.64
CA ILE A 383 -21.17 34.78 -17.93
C ILE A 383 -19.68 34.78 -17.55
N GLU A 384 -18.95 35.83 -17.92
CA GLU A 384 -17.51 35.99 -17.59
C GLU A 384 -17.25 35.96 -16.09
N ILE A 385 -18.04 36.70 -15.30
CA ILE A 385 -17.96 36.70 -13.84
C ILE A 385 -18.28 35.31 -13.27
N ASN A 386 -19.28 34.60 -13.79
CA ASN A 386 -19.60 33.24 -13.32
C ASN A 386 -18.49 32.23 -13.64
N ILE A 387 -17.83 32.31 -14.80
CA ILE A 387 -16.67 31.46 -15.14
C ILE A 387 -15.51 31.74 -14.17
N ALA A 388 -15.22 33.01 -13.89
CA ALA A 388 -14.18 33.39 -12.94
C ALA A 388 -14.50 32.91 -11.51
N ASN A 389 -15.77 33.01 -11.09
CA ASN A 389 -16.22 32.52 -9.79
C ASN A 389 -16.13 30.99 -9.70
N LEU A 390 -16.54 30.25 -10.74
CA LEU A 390 -16.45 28.78 -10.78
C LEU A 390 -15.01 28.28 -10.67
N ALA A 391 -14.04 28.99 -11.26
CA ALA A 391 -12.62 28.67 -11.14
C ALA A 391 -12.07 28.82 -9.70
N ALA A 392 -12.79 29.52 -8.81
CA ALA A 392 -12.44 29.69 -7.39
C ALA A 392 -13.24 28.76 -6.45
N VAL A 393 -14.16 27.94 -6.96
CA VAL A 393 -14.97 27.02 -6.15
C VAL A 393 -14.13 25.82 -5.72
N PRO A 394 -14.09 25.45 -4.41
CA PRO A 394 -13.39 24.25 -3.94
C PRO A 394 -13.94 22.96 -4.58
N SER A 395 -13.05 22.02 -4.94
CA SER A 395 -13.42 20.82 -5.71
C SER A 395 -14.50 19.96 -5.05
N ILE A 396 -14.51 19.86 -3.71
CA ILE A 396 -15.56 19.18 -2.92
C ILE A 396 -16.99 19.62 -3.31
N VAL A 397 -17.20 20.90 -3.67
CA VAL A 397 -18.51 21.43 -4.06
C VAL A 397 -18.97 20.84 -5.40
N PHE A 398 -18.06 20.65 -6.36
CA PHE A 398 -18.35 19.93 -7.60
C PHE A 398 -18.68 18.45 -7.33
N GLY A 399 -18.06 17.84 -6.32
CA GLY A 399 -18.41 16.50 -5.84
C GLY A 399 -19.84 16.40 -5.30
N ILE A 400 -20.24 17.33 -4.43
CA ILE A 400 -21.60 17.40 -3.88
C ILE A 400 -22.62 17.67 -5.00
N LEU A 401 -22.30 18.57 -5.94
CA LEU A 401 -23.13 18.82 -7.12
C LEU A 401 -23.26 17.57 -8.00
N GLY A 402 -22.17 16.86 -8.24
CA GLY A 402 -22.16 15.60 -8.99
C GLY A 402 -23.03 14.52 -8.34
N ALA A 403 -22.96 14.39 -7.01
CA ALA A 403 -23.82 13.48 -6.24
C ALA A 403 -25.30 13.89 -6.31
N ALA A 404 -25.61 15.18 -6.22
CA ALA A 404 -26.99 15.68 -6.36
C ALA A 404 -27.57 15.44 -7.77
N ILE A 405 -26.76 15.65 -8.82
CA ILE A 405 -27.12 15.32 -10.20
C ILE A 405 -27.34 13.81 -10.34
N LEU A 406 -26.46 12.98 -9.78
CA LEU A 406 -26.62 11.52 -9.77
C LEU A 406 -27.93 11.09 -9.11
N PHE A 407 -28.24 11.59 -7.91
CA PHE A 407 -29.51 11.26 -7.23
C PHE A 407 -30.73 11.71 -8.05
N THR A 408 -30.68 12.90 -8.66
CA THR A 408 -31.76 13.36 -9.56
C THR A 408 -31.93 12.43 -10.77
N LEU A 409 -30.83 11.94 -11.36
CA LEU A 409 -30.86 10.95 -12.45
C LEU A 409 -31.34 9.57 -11.97
N MET A 410 -31.10 9.21 -10.70
CA MET A 410 -31.64 8.00 -10.08
C MET A 410 -33.16 8.08 -9.94
N ASP A 411 -33.70 9.19 -9.44
CA ASP A 411 -35.14 9.42 -9.31
C ASP A 411 -35.85 9.44 -10.67
N LEU A 412 -35.14 9.84 -11.74
CA LEU A 412 -35.60 9.82 -13.13
C LEU A 412 -35.46 8.44 -13.82
N GLY A 413 -34.97 7.41 -13.12
CA GLY A 413 -34.86 6.04 -13.65
C GLY A 413 -33.60 5.71 -14.44
N PHE A 414 -32.63 6.62 -14.55
CA PHE A 414 -31.33 6.41 -15.22
C PHE A 414 -30.22 5.91 -14.27
N GLY A 415 -30.53 5.77 -12.98
CA GLY A 415 -29.57 5.85 -11.89
C GLY A 415 -28.60 4.69 -11.68
N SER A 416 -29.11 3.46 -11.69
CA SER A 416 -28.35 2.26 -11.29
C SER A 416 -27.13 2.01 -12.19
N SER A 417 -27.20 2.43 -13.46
CA SER A 417 -26.18 2.19 -14.47
C SER A 417 -25.07 3.26 -14.56
N ILE A 418 -25.15 4.36 -13.80
CA ILE A 418 -24.23 5.52 -13.95
C ILE A 418 -23.42 5.80 -12.66
N ARG A 419 -23.91 5.37 -11.49
CA ARG A 419 -23.18 5.53 -10.21
C ARG A 419 -21.83 4.82 -10.24
N GLY A 420 -20.77 5.47 -9.73
CA GLY A 420 -19.42 4.89 -9.66
C GLY A 420 -18.73 4.68 -11.01
N THR A 421 -19.27 5.19 -12.11
CA THR A 421 -18.73 4.98 -13.46
C THR A 421 -17.65 5.99 -13.83
N ALA A 422 -16.72 5.57 -14.70
CA ALA A 422 -15.71 6.46 -15.28
C ALA A 422 -16.34 7.64 -16.06
N LEU A 423 -17.51 7.43 -16.69
CA LEU A 423 -18.29 8.50 -17.33
C LEU A 423 -18.74 9.56 -16.31
N LEU A 424 -19.35 9.16 -15.20
CA LEU A 424 -19.82 10.10 -14.18
C LEU A 424 -18.66 10.87 -13.55
N GLY A 425 -17.59 10.17 -13.17
CA GLY A 425 -16.35 10.80 -12.67
C GLY A 425 -15.80 11.81 -13.66
N GLY A 426 -15.75 11.43 -14.95
CA GLY A 426 -15.22 12.28 -16.01
C GLY A 426 -16.09 13.52 -16.25
N LEU A 427 -17.42 13.40 -16.20
CA LEU A 427 -18.35 14.52 -16.32
C LEU A 427 -18.21 15.50 -15.14
N VAL A 428 -18.15 15.01 -13.90
CA VAL A 428 -18.01 15.85 -12.70
C VAL A 428 -16.66 16.58 -12.71
N LEU A 429 -15.56 15.89 -13.02
CA LEU A 429 -14.25 16.54 -13.18
C LEU A 429 -14.22 17.49 -14.39
N SER A 430 -14.96 17.21 -15.47
CA SER A 430 -15.04 18.10 -16.64
C SER A 430 -15.65 19.45 -16.29
N LEU A 431 -16.66 19.49 -15.40
CA LEU A 431 -17.27 20.72 -14.90
C LEU A 431 -16.29 21.57 -14.09
N MET A 432 -15.41 20.92 -13.32
CA MET A 432 -14.36 21.59 -12.54
C MET A 432 -13.21 22.10 -13.41
N THR A 433 -12.82 21.38 -14.47
CA THR A 433 -11.72 21.81 -15.37
C THR A 433 -12.15 22.78 -16.46
N LEU A 434 -13.43 22.85 -16.80
CA LEU A 434 -13.96 23.72 -17.85
C LEU A 434 -13.61 25.21 -17.63
N PRO A 435 -13.76 25.81 -16.43
CA PRO A 435 -13.32 27.18 -16.17
C PRO A 435 -11.84 27.42 -16.49
N THR A 436 -10.95 26.51 -16.06
CA THR A 436 -9.51 26.56 -16.31
C THR A 436 -9.20 26.56 -17.81
N ILE A 437 -9.84 25.66 -18.57
CA ILE A 437 -9.67 25.57 -20.03
C ILE A 437 -10.27 26.79 -20.74
N VAL A 438 -11.40 27.33 -20.27
CA VAL A 438 -12.00 28.54 -20.85
C VAL A 438 -11.08 29.75 -20.68
N ILE A 439 -10.58 29.98 -19.46
CA ILE A 439 -9.69 31.11 -19.16
C ILE A 439 -8.40 31.01 -20.00
N ALA A 440 -7.78 29.83 -20.06
CA ALA A 440 -6.57 29.61 -20.84
C ALA A 440 -6.80 29.74 -22.36
N THR A 441 -7.92 29.22 -22.87
CA THR A 441 -8.26 29.30 -24.31
C THR A 441 -8.50 30.74 -24.74
N ARG A 442 -9.21 31.54 -23.94
CA ARG A 442 -9.42 32.95 -24.24
C ARG A 442 -8.12 33.76 -24.21
N ALA A 443 -7.25 33.48 -23.23
CA ALA A 443 -5.92 34.09 -23.20
C ALA A 443 -5.10 33.74 -24.46
N ALA A 444 -5.16 32.49 -24.93
CA ALA A 444 -4.49 32.04 -26.14
C ALA A 444 -5.07 32.68 -27.43
N LEU A 445 -6.39 32.76 -27.56
CA LEU A 445 -7.05 33.43 -28.70
C LEU A 445 -6.72 34.92 -28.75
N LYS A 446 -6.72 35.59 -27.60
CA LYS A 446 -6.41 37.01 -27.46
C LYS A 446 -4.93 37.35 -27.70
N ALA A 447 -4.03 36.38 -27.52
CA ALA A 447 -2.60 36.54 -27.81
C ALA A 447 -2.27 36.53 -29.32
N VAL A 448 -3.19 36.07 -30.19
CA VAL A 448 -2.99 36.10 -31.64
C VAL A 448 -3.04 37.56 -32.13
N PRO A 449 -2.03 38.05 -32.89
CA PRO A 449 -2.01 39.43 -33.39
C PRO A 449 -3.27 39.80 -34.19
N PRO A 450 -3.93 40.94 -33.90
CA PRO A 450 -5.14 41.36 -34.61
C PRO A 450 -4.99 41.45 -36.13
N SER A 451 -3.80 41.85 -36.60
CA SER A 451 -3.46 41.95 -38.02
C SER A 451 -3.68 40.66 -38.81
N ILE A 452 -3.58 39.48 -38.19
CA ILE A 452 -3.84 38.20 -38.84
C ILE A 452 -5.35 38.01 -39.08
N ALA A 453 -6.18 38.39 -38.10
CA ALA A 453 -7.63 38.35 -38.24
C ALA A 453 -8.12 39.40 -39.25
N ASP A 454 -7.59 40.62 -39.18
CA ASP A 454 -7.95 41.72 -40.08
C ASP A 454 -7.53 41.42 -41.52
N ALA A 455 -6.35 40.82 -41.74
CA ALA A 455 -5.91 40.39 -43.07
C ALA A 455 -6.80 39.29 -43.65
N ALA A 456 -7.18 38.29 -42.85
CA ALA A 456 -8.09 37.22 -43.30
C ALA A 456 -9.47 37.77 -43.69
N LEU A 457 -10.04 38.69 -42.90
CA LEU A 457 -11.29 39.37 -43.25
C LEU A 457 -11.13 40.28 -44.48
N GLY A 458 -9.97 40.95 -44.61
CA GLY A 458 -9.66 41.84 -45.74
C GLY A 458 -9.55 41.14 -47.09
N VAL A 459 -9.18 39.85 -47.13
CA VAL A 459 -9.24 39.02 -48.35
C VAL A 459 -10.60 38.34 -48.56
N GLY A 460 -11.62 38.72 -47.80
CA GLY A 460 -13.00 38.25 -47.96
C GLY A 460 -13.36 36.97 -47.22
N ALA A 461 -12.52 36.48 -46.29
CA ALA A 461 -12.89 35.34 -45.47
C ALA A 461 -14.05 35.71 -44.50
N SER A 462 -14.99 34.79 -44.29
CA SER A 462 -16.00 34.95 -43.25
C SER A 462 -15.37 34.92 -41.85
N LYS A 463 -16.05 35.46 -40.83
CA LYS A 463 -15.61 35.35 -39.42
C LYS A 463 -15.33 33.90 -39.00
N VAL A 464 -16.17 32.96 -39.42
CA VAL A 464 -15.98 31.52 -39.16
C VAL A 464 -14.69 31.02 -39.81
N GLN A 465 -14.44 31.36 -41.08
CA GLN A 465 -13.19 30.97 -41.77
C GLN A 465 -11.96 31.59 -41.11
N MET A 466 -12.00 32.88 -40.74
CA MET A 466 -10.93 33.57 -40.01
C MET A 466 -10.60 32.83 -38.70
N VAL A 467 -11.61 32.50 -37.89
CA VAL A 467 -11.41 31.78 -36.63
C VAL A 467 -10.83 30.39 -36.86
N PHE A 468 -11.48 29.54 -37.66
CA PHE A 468 -11.09 28.12 -37.78
C PHE A 468 -9.81 27.89 -38.60
N HIS A 469 -9.48 28.73 -39.59
CA HIS A 469 -8.31 28.52 -40.46
C HIS A 469 -7.08 29.31 -40.01
N HIS A 470 -7.25 30.43 -39.30
CA HIS A 470 -6.15 31.32 -38.92
C HIS A 470 -6.00 31.42 -37.40
N LYS A 471 -7.01 31.93 -36.69
CA LYS A 471 -6.87 32.27 -35.26
C LYS A 471 -6.76 31.05 -34.35
N LEU A 472 -7.63 30.05 -34.53
CA LEU A 472 -7.67 28.84 -33.70
C LEU A 472 -6.41 27.96 -33.88
N PRO A 473 -5.89 27.70 -35.09
CA PRO A 473 -4.62 26.97 -35.26
C PRO A 473 -3.42 27.67 -34.62
N LEU A 474 -3.36 29.01 -34.65
CA LEU A 474 -2.30 29.79 -34.02
C LEU A 474 -2.42 29.81 -32.48
N ALA A 475 -3.65 29.81 -31.95
CA ALA A 475 -3.91 29.71 -30.52
C ALA A 475 -3.72 28.29 -29.94
N ALA A 476 -3.80 27.25 -30.78
CA ALA A 476 -3.82 25.84 -30.36
C ALA A 476 -2.71 25.43 -29.37
N PRO A 477 -1.43 25.86 -29.50
CA PRO A 477 -0.40 25.54 -28.51
C PRO A 477 -0.68 26.10 -27.10
N GLY A 478 -1.33 27.27 -27.02
CA GLY A 478 -1.77 27.88 -25.77
C GLY A 478 -2.99 27.17 -25.18
N ILE A 479 -3.96 26.82 -26.03
CA ILE A 479 -5.15 26.03 -25.65
C ILE A 479 -4.72 24.69 -25.03
N LEU A 480 -3.87 23.94 -25.72
CA LEU A 480 -3.35 22.65 -25.25
C LEU A 480 -2.56 22.77 -23.94
N THR A 481 -1.88 23.89 -23.71
CA THR A 481 -1.21 24.15 -22.42
C THR A 481 -2.23 24.33 -21.29
N GLY A 482 -3.35 25.03 -21.54
CA GLY A 482 -4.49 25.09 -20.62
C GLY A 482 -5.14 23.74 -20.37
N THR A 483 -5.32 22.93 -21.41
CA THR A 483 -5.85 21.56 -21.32
C THR A 483 -4.95 20.65 -20.47
N ILE A 484 -3.62 20.73 -20.65
CA ILE A 484 -2.62 20.00 -19.85
C ILE A 484 -2.77 20.35 -18.36
N ILE A 485 -2.87 21.65 -18.03
CA ILE A 485 -3.01 22.11 -16.64
C ILE A 485 -4.33 21.59 -16.03
N GLY A 486 -5.45 21.71 -16.76
CA GLY A 486 -6.74 21.18 -16.29
C GLY A 486 -6.74 19.67 -16.08
N ILE A 487 -6.11 18.91 -16.99
CA ILE A 487 -5.96 17.45 -16.89
C ILE A 487 -5.11 17.05 -15.68
N ALA A 488 -3.97 17.72 -15.47
CA ALA A 488 -3.10 17.45 -14.33
C ALA A 488 -3.80 17.75 -13.00
N GLN A 489 -4.64 18.78 -12.93
CA GLN A 489 -5.48 19.06 -11.77
C GLN A 489 -6.53 17.96 -11.55
N ALA A 490 -7.34 17.64 -12.58
CA ALA A 490 -8.40 16.64 -12.48
C ALA A 490 -7.91 15.25 -12.06
N LEU A 491 -6.76 14.81 -12.57
CA LEU A 491 -6.18 13.51 -12.21
C LEU A 491 -5.77 13.43 -10.73
N GLY A 492 -5.53 14.57 -10.06
CA GLY A 492 -5.20 14.63 -8.64
C GLY A 492 -6.41 14.78 -7.70
N GLU A 493 -7.61 15.02 -8.22
CA GLU A 493 -8.79 15.27 -7.38
C GLU A 493 -9.35 13.97 -6.77
N THR A 494 -9.31 13.88 -5.44
CA THR A 494 -9.84 12.72 -4.69
C THR A 494 -11.24 12.98 -4.16
N ALA A 495 -11.46 14.17 -3.59
CA ALA A 495 -12.68 14.49 -2.84
C ALA A 495 -13.98 14.42 -3.66
N PRO A 496 -14.04 14.88 -4.92
CA PRO A 496 -15.24 14.72 -5.74
C PRO A 496 -15.56 13.26 -6.05
N LEU A 497 -14.52 12.45 -6.28
CA LEU A 497 -14.63 11.05 -6.73
C LEU A 497 -15.12 10.12 -5.62
N LEU A 498 -14.72 10.37 -4.37
CA LEU A 498 -15.25 9.65 -3.20
C LEU A 498 -16.77 9.87 -3.03
N LEU A 499 -17.26 11.11 -3.21
CA LEU A 499 -18.69 11.43 -3.03
C LEU A 499 -19.60 10.78 -4.07
N ILE A 500 -19.13 10.62 -5.31
CA ILE A 500 -19.89 10.03 -6.42
C ILE A 500 -19.67 8.51 -6.58
N GLY A 501 -18.89 7.90 -5.68
CA GLY A 501 -18.79 6.44 -5.53
C GLY A 501 -17.66 5.73 -6.29
N LEU A 502 -16.64 6.43 -6.80
CA LEU A 502 -15.48 5.81 -7.45
C LEU A 502 -14.47 5.19 -6.45
N SER A 503 -14.92 4.77 -5.26
CA SER A 503 -14.13 4.02 -4.27
C SER A 503 -14.31 2.50 -4.37
N VAL A 504 -15.32 2.03 -5.10
CA VAL A 504 -15.65 0.62 -5.29
C VAL A 504 -15.59 0.29 -6.78
N SER A 505 -15.05 -0.87 -7.13
CA SER A 505 -15.13 -1.41 -8.49
C SER A 505 -15.68 -2.82 -8.47
N THR A 506 -16.48 -3.15 -9.47
CA THR A 506 -16.93 -4.51 -9.77
C THR A 506 -16.11 -5.17 -10.89
N GLY A 507 -15.19 -4.41 -11.50
CA GLY A 507 -14.72 -4.68 -12.84
C GLY A 507 -13.45 -5.50 -12.94
N ALA A 508 -13.61 -6.82 -12.93
CA ALA A 508 -12.67 -7.70 -13.63
C ALA A 508 -12.74 -7.49 -15.16
N ALA A 509 -13.92 -7.13 -15.70
CA ALA A 509 -14.12 -6.90 -17.14
C ALA A 509 -13.33 -5.71 -17.71
N LEU A 510 -13.08 -4.66 -16.90
CA LEU A 510 -12.20 -3.53 -17.23
C LEU A 510 -10.78 -3.95 -17.68
N LEU A 511 -10.33 -5.15 -17.29
CA LEU A 511 -8.99 -5.67 -17.58
C LEU A 511 -8.99 -6.63 -18.78
N SER A 512 -10.10 -7.33 -19.05
CA SER A 512 -10.17 -8.33 -20.12
C SER A 512 -10.41 -7.72 -21.50
N SER A 513 -10.90 -6.47 -21.59
CA SER A 513 -11.09 -5.79 -22.87
C SER A 513 -11.19 -4.27 -22.75
N PRO A 514 -10.56 -3.48 -23.65
CA PRO A 514 -10.77 -2.04 -23.71
C PRO A 514 -12.18 -1.59 -24.11
N PHE A 515 -13.04 -2.53 -24.55
CA PHE A 515 -14.34 -2.22 -25.16
C PHE A 515 -15.54 -2.92 -24.51
N SER A 516 -15.36 -4.03 -23.80
CA SER A 516 -16.41 -4.65 -22.96
C SER A 516 -16.11 -4.39 -21.50
N GLY A 517 -16.98 -3.61 -20.82
CA GLY A 517 -16.70 -3.09 -19.47
C GLY A 517 -16.21 -1.64 -19.43
N GLY A 518 -16.42 -0.85 -20.50
CA GLY A 518 -15.86 0.50 -20.63
C GLY A 518 -16.50 1.59 -19.73
N LEU A 519 -16.74 2.76 -20.31
CA LEU A 519 -17.13 4.01 -19.61
C LEU A 519 -18.31 3.94 -18.61
N LEU A 520 -19.16 2.91 -18.71
CA LEU A 520 -20.38 2.71 -17.92
C LEU A 520 -20.24 1.60 -16.86
N GLU A 521 -19.07 0.99 -16.69
CA GLU A 521 -18.83 0.04 -15.60
C GLU A 521 -18.39 0.78 -14.31
N GLN A 522 -18.69 0.18 -13.14
CA GLN A 522 -18.24 0.70 -11.84
C GLN A 522 -16.72 0.55 -11.71
N ALA A 523 -16.04 1.68 -11.69
CA ALA A 523 -14.60 1.78 -11.72
C ALA A 523 -14.06 2.55 -10.51
N GLN A 524 -12.91 2.10 -10.02
CA GLN A 524 -12.12 2.88 -9.08
C GLN A 524 -11.32 3.96 -9.82
N SER A 525 -10.77 4.92 -9.08
CA SER A 525 -9.79 5.86 -9.61
C SER A 525 -8.49 5.77 -8.82
N MET A 526 -7.37 6.18 -9.43
CA MET A 526 -6.07 6.16 -8.79
C MET A 526 -6.04 7.04 -7.52
N PRO A 527 -6.64 8.26 -7.49
CA PRO A 527 -6.74 9.04 -6.27
C PRO A 527 -7.53 8.36 -5.15
N THR A 528 -8.64 7.69 -5.47
CA THR A 528 -9.45 7.00 -4.43
C THR A 528 -8.75 5.76 -3.90
N VAL A 529 -8.04 4.98 -4.74
CA VAL A 529 -7.25 3.84 -4.25
C VAL A 529 -6.01 4.28 -3.47
N VAL A 530 -5.33 5.36 -3.87
CA VAL A 530 -4.25 5.95 -3.05
C VAL A 530 -4.76 6.37 -1.68
N TYR A 531 -5.94 6.99 -1.60
CA TYR A 531 -6.58 7.34 -0.33
C TYR A 531 -6.90 6.09 0.52
N LEU A 532 -7.49 5.05 -0.08
CA LEU A 532 -7.81 3.80 0.62
C LEU A 532 -6.55 3.08 1.13
N LEU A 533 -5.48 3.02 0.34
CA LEU A 533 -4.19 2.46 0.78
C LEU A 533 -3.54 3.32 1.88
N ALA A 534 -3.63 4.64 1.80
CA ALA A 534 -3.11 5.55 2.82
C ALA A 534 -3.87 5.47 4.16
N GLN A 535 -5.15 5.09 4.15
CA GLN A 535 -5.94 4.87 5.37
C GLN A 535 -5.63 3.54 6.08
N ASN A 536 -4.99 2.57 5.42
CA ASN A 536 -4.88 1.19 5.90
C ASN A 536 -3.43 0.75 6.17
N GLN A 537 -2.53 1.68 6.52
CA GLN A 537 -1.08 1.42 6.61
C GLN A 537 -0.60 0.64 7.85
N ASP A 538 -1.50 0.18 8.73
CA ASP A 538 -1.17 -0.45 10.02
C ASP A 538 -0.47 -1.83 9.93
N ALA A 539 -0.15 -2.29 8.72
CA ALA A 539 0.38 -3.62 8.43
C ALA A 539 1.65 -3.50 7.56
N PRO A 540 2.76 -4.20 7.86
CA PRO A 540 4.01 -4.05 7.11
C PRO A 540 3.92 -4.44 5.63
N VAL A 541 3.10 -5.45 5.30
CA VAL A 541 2.75 -5.82 3.91
C VAL A 541 2.08 -4.66 3.14
N ARG A 542 1.50 -3.69 3.86
CA ARG A 542 0.88 -2.49 3.30
C ARG A 542 1.75 -1.24 3.39
N GLU A 543 2.89 -1.27 4.08
CA GLU A 543 3.80 -0.13 4.10
C GLU A 543 4.28 0.15 2.66
N GLY A 544 4.32 1.43 2.28
CA GLY A 544 4.78 1.84 0.96
C GLY A 544 3.75 1.68 -0.17
N LEU A 545 2.69 0.88 -0.03
CA LEU A 545 1.74 0.64 -1.14
C LEU A 545 1.03 1.90 -1.65
N ALA A 546 0.68 2.83 -0.75
CA ALA A 546 0.13 4.11 -1.15
C ALA A 546 1.14 4.92 -1.98
N GLN A 547 2.42 4.88 -1.61
CA GLN A 547 3.54 5.50 -2.32
C GLN A 547 3.78 4.80 -3.67
N SER A 548 3.65 3.47 -3.77
CA SER A 548 3.67 2.72 -5.03
C SER A 548 2.54 3.17 -5.95
N ALA A 549 1.31 3.26 -5.45
CA ALA A 549 0.17 3.74 -6.22
C ALA A 549 0.33 5.21 -6.65
N ILE A 550 0.95 6.07 -5.83
CA ILE A 550 1.34 7.44 -6.21
C ILE A 550 2.38 7.43 -7.33
N LEU A 551 3.41 6.57 -7.28
CA LEU A 551 4.40 6.44 -8.36
C LEU A 551 3.72 6.10 -9.69
N VAL A 552 2.80 5.13 -9.70
CA VAL A 552 2.09 4.76 -10.93
C VAL A 552 1.13 5.87 -11.39
N MET A 553 0.47 6.59 -10.48
CA MET A 553 -0.33 7.78 -10.82
C MET A 553 0.53 8.89 -11.45
N LEU A 554 1.75 9.12 -10.93
CA LEU A 554 2.70 10.07 -11.51
C LEU A 554 3.16 9.62 -12.91
N VAL A 555 3.44 8.33 -13.11
CA VAL A 555 3.75 7.79 -14.44
C VAL A 555 2.60 7.98 -15.42
N LEU A 556 1.34 7.73 -14.99
CA LEU A 556 0.14 8.00 -15.79
C LEU A 556 0.00 9.49 -16.13
N LEU A 557 0.21 10.38 -15.15
CA LEU A 557 0.22 11.83 -15.33
C LEU A 557 1.28 12.26 -16.36
N PHE A 558 2.50 11.74 -16.25
CA PHE A 558 3.57 12.04 -17.20
C PHE A 558 3.27 11.48 -18.59
N ALA A 559 2.71 10.27 -18.71
CA ALA A 559 2.31 9.69 -20.00
C ALA A 559 1.24 10.54 -20.70
N LEU A 560 0.18 10.95 -19.99
CA LEU A 560 -0.86 11.84 -20.51
C LEU A 560 -0.31 13.21 -20.91
N ASN A 561 0.57 13.80 -20.09
CA ASN A 561 1.20 15.08 -20.40
C ASN A 561 2.16 15.00 -21.59
N ILE A 562 2.94 13.93 -21.72
CA ILE A 562 3.82 13.67 -22.87
C ILE A 562 2.97 13.51 -24.14
N LEU A 563 1.88 12.75 -24.09
CA LEU A 563 0.95 12.61 -25.21
C LEU A 563 0.40 13.97 -25.64
N ALA A 564 -0.08 14.79 -24.70
CA ALA A 564 -0.57 16.14 -24.98
C ALA A 564 0.52 17.08 -25.54
N ILE A 565 1.78 16.95 -25.10
CA ILE A 565 2.93 17.69 -25.65
C ILE A 565 3.26 17.23 -27.08
N ILE A 566 3.17 15.93 -27.38
CA ILE A 566 3.34 15.39 -28.74
C ILE A 566 2.26 15.93 -29.67
N LEU A 567 1.00 15.93 -29.23
CA LEU A 567 -0.11 16.59 -29.94
C LEU A 567 0.20 18.07 -30.18
N ARG A 568 0.63 18.82 -29.14
CA ARG A 568 1.00 20.23 -29.26
C ARG A 568 2.08 20.47 -30.30
N ARG A 569 3.15 19.66 -30.33
CA ARG A 569 4.23 19.80 -31.33
C ARG A 569 3.72 19.61 -32.77
N LYS A 570 2.74 18.73 -32.99
CA LYS A 570 2.11 18.53 -34.31
C LYS A 570 1.28 19.74 -34.78
N PHE A 571 0.72 20.51 -33.85
CA PHE A 571 -0.05 21.74 -34.13
C PHE A 571 0.77 23.04 -34.02
N GLU A 572 2.05 22.98 -33.63
CA GLU A 572 2.92 24.16 -33.48
C GLU A 572 3.33 24.74 -34.84
N ARG A 573 2.49 25.61 -35.40
CA ARG A 573 2.87 26.50 -36.50
C ARG A 573 3.54 27.76 -35.93
N ARG A 574 4.85 27.88 -36.11
CA ARG A 574 5.61 29.09 -35.78
C ARG A 574 5.32 30.17 -36.80
N TRP A 575 5.21 31.41 -36.31
CA TRP A 575 4.96 32.64 -37.05
C TRP A 575 6.04 33.66 -36.67
#